data_AF-A0A1M5MHR4-F1
#
_entry.id   AF-A0A1M5MHR4-F1
#
_cell.length_a   1.000
_cell.length_b   1.000
_cell.length_c   1.000
_cell.angle_alpha   90.00
_cell.angle_beta   90.00
_cell.angle_gamma   90.00
#
_symmetry.space_group_name_H-M   'P 1'
#
loop_
_entity.id
_entity.type
_entity.pdbx_description
1 polymer ?
#
loop_
_entity_poly.entity_id
_entity_poly.type
_entity_poly.pdbx_seq_one_letter_code
_entity_poly.pdbx_strand_id
1 'polypeptide(L)'
;MTKARRIFSAEFKSQMVQLYQNGKPRKDIIAEYDLTPSALDKWIKQHSQTGSFKEKDNRTPEENEILKLRKENQQLRMENDILKQATLIIGRK
;
A
#
# COMPACT_ATOMS: atom_id res chain seq x y z
N MET A 1 -13.24 14.40 -13.28
CA MET A 1 -12.02 15.09 -12.82
C MET A 1 -11.47 14.34 -11.60
N THR A 2 -10.23 13.87 -11.61
CA THR A 2 -9.62 13.18 -10.45
C THR A 2 -9.23 14.20 -9.38
N LYS A 3 -9.83 14.12 -8.18
CA LYS A 3 -9.46 14.95 -7.03
C LYS A 3 -7.99 14.69 -6.68
N ALA A 4 -7.20 15.75 -6.52
CA ALA A 4 -5.80 15.62 -6.15
C ALA A 4 -5.66 14.85 -4.82
N ARG A 5 -4.68 13.95 -4.75
CA ARG A 5 -4.46 13.12 -3.55
C ARG A 5 -3.93 13.99 -2.42
N ARG A 6 -4.70 14.13 -1.34
CA ARG A 6 -4.24 14.78 -0.10
C ARG A 6 -3.17 13.93 0.56
N ILE A 7 -2.10 14.59 1.03
CA ILE A 7 -1.01 13.95 1.79
C ILE A 7 -1.10 14.47 3.21
N PHE A 8 -1.11 13.56 4.18
CA PHE A 8 -1.16 13.87 5.61
C PHE A 8 0.13 13.39 6.27
N SER A 9 0.66 14.19 7.20
CA SER A 9 1.83 13.83 8.00
C SER A 9 1.54 12.65 8.93
N ALA A 10 2.58 11.95 9.38
CA ALA A 10 2.40 10.84 10.33
C ALA A 10 1.86 11.32 11.68
N GLU A 11 2.32 12.48 12.16
CA GLU A 11 1.82 13.07 13.41
C GLU A 11 0.33 13.40 13.34
N PHE A 12 -0.12 14.00 12.23
CA PHE A 12 -1.54 14.31 12.04
C PHE A 12 -2.39 13.03 12.08
N LYS A 13 -1.95 11.97 11.40
CA LYS A 13 -2.66 10.67 11.42
C LYS A 13 -2.71 10.08 12.84
N SER A 14 -1.62 10.19 13.59
CA SER A 14 -1.56 9.75 14.99
C SER A 14 -2.57 10.48 15.85
N GLN A 15 -2.63 11.81 15.75
CA GLN A 15 -3.60 12.63 16.47
C GLN A 15 -5.05 12.23 16.16
N MET A 16 -5.38 11.99 14.89
CA MET A 16 -6.73 11.55 14.51
C MET A 16 -7.10 10.19 15.10
N VAL A 17 -6.16 9.25 15.13
CA VAL A 17 -6.38 7.93 15.75
C VAL A 17 -6.50 8.06 17.27
N GLN A 18 -5.70 8.91 17.91
CA GLN A 18 -5.80 9.19 19.35
C GLN A 18 -7.15 9.81 19.72
N LEU A 19 -7.66 10.76 18.93
CA LEU A 19 -8.99 11.33 19.14
C LEU A 19 -10.09 10.25 19.11
N TYR A 20 -9.98 9.31 18.17
CA TYR A 20 -10.89 8.18 18.09
C TYR A 20 -10.75 7.24 19.31
N GLN A 21 -9.52 6.94 19.75
CA GLN A 21 -9.27 6.11 20.94
C GLN A 21 -9.78 6.77 22.23
N ASN A 22 -9.75 8.09 22.30
CA ASN A 22 -10.27 8.89 23.41
C ASN A 22 -11.82 8.99 23.40
N GLY A 23 -12.50 8.26 22.52
CA GLY A 23 -13.96 8.15 22.51
C GLY A 23 -14.69 9.14 21.60
N LYS A 24 -13.98 9.97 20.82
CA LYS A 24 -14.62 10.85 19.84
C LYS A 24 -15.20 10.00 18.69
N PRO A 25 -16.48 10.16 18.33
CA PRO A 25 -17.10 9.31 17.32
C PRO A 25 -16.51 9.60 15.94
N ARG A 26 -16.39 8.55 15.11
CA ARG A 26 -15.80 8.63 13.77
C ARG A 26 -16.41 9.72 12.91
N LYS A 27 -17.75 9.84 12.94
CA LYS A 27 -18.50 10.81 12.14
C LYS A 27 -18.05 12.25 12.40
N ASP A 28 -17.80 12.59 13.66
CA ASP A 28 -17.41 13.93 14.06
C ASP A 28 -15.98 14.23 13.64
N ILE A 29 -15.06 13.26 13.78
CA ILE A 29 -13.68 13.39 13.30
C ILE A 29 -13.66 13.58 11.77
N ILE A 30 -14.46 12.81 11.04
CA ILE A 30 -14.56 12.89 9.58
C ILE A 30 -15.07 14.27 9.15
N ALA A 31 -16.11 14.77 9.81
CA ALA A 31 -16.71 16.06 9.49
C ALA A 31 -15.81 17.24 9.85
N GLU A 32 -15.20 17.24 11.04
CA GLU A 32 -14.40 18.35 11.56
C GLU A 32 -13.07 18.53 10.81
N TYR A 33 -12.44 17.41 10.41
CA TYR A 33 -11.15 17.44 9.75
C TYR A 33 -11.23 17.23 8.22
N ASP A 34 -12.44 17.23 7.66
CA ASP A 34 -12.72 17.00 6.23
C ASP A 34 -11.94 15.77 5.70
N LEU A 35 -12.10 14.66 6.42
CA LEU A 35 -11.50 13.37 6.08
C LEU A 35 -12.52 12.52 5.33
N THR A 36 -12.03 11.58 4.52
CA THR A 36 -12.90 10.53 4.01
C THR A 36 -13.00 9.41 5.04
N PRO A 37 -14.16 8.74 5.16
CA PRO A 37 -14.32 7.60 6.08
C PRO A 37 -13.23 6.54 5.89
N SER A 38 -12.94 6.20 4.63
CA SER A 38 -11.91 5.21 4.27
C SER A 38 -10.49 5.60 4.70
N ALA A 39 -10.17 6.90 4.77
CA ALA A 39 -8.86 7.35 5.23
C ALA A 39 -8.69 7.12 6.73
N LEU A 40 -9.71 7.51 7.53
CA LEU A 40 -9.69 7.33 8.98
C LEU A 40 -9.66 5.84 9.35
N ASP A 41 -10.51 5.02 8.72
CA ASP A 41 -10.54 3.57 8.97
C ASP A 41 -9.19 2.91 8.66
N LYS A 42 -8.55 3.32 7.56
CA LYS A 42 -7.22 2.83 7.20
C LYS A 42 -6.18 3.20 8.27
N TRP A 43 -6.19 4.42 8.78
CA TRP A 43 -5.24 4.85 9.80
C TRP A 43 -5.45 4.14 11.13
N ILE A 44 -6.71 3.93 11.55
CA ILE A 44 -7.02 3.17 12.75
C ILE A 44 -6.49 1.74 12.63
N LYS A 45 -6.72 1.08 11.49
CA LYS A 45 -6.23 -0.29 11.23
C LYS A 45 -4.70 -0.35 11.26
N GLN A 46 -4.03 0.53 10.53
CA GLN A 46 -2.56 0.59 10.45
C GLN A 46 -1.92 0.85 11.82
N HIS A 47 -2.48 1.79 12.58
CA HIS A 47 -2.00 2.11 13.92
C HIS A 47 -2.21 0.94 14.89
N SER A 48 -3.35 0.24 14.81
CA SER A 48 -3.63 -0.93 15.66
C SER A 48 -2.76 -2.15 15.35
N GLN A 49 -2.29 -2.29 14.11
CA GLN A 49 -1.50 -3.45 13.69
C GLN A 49 -0.01 -3.28 14.01
N THR A 50 0.59 -2.14 13.61
CA THR A 50 2.05 -1.96 13.71
C THR A 50 2.47 -0.61 14.28
N GLY A 51 1.52 0.29 14.55
CA GLY A 51 1.82 1.68 14.90
C GLY A 51 2.40 2.51 13.75
N SER A 52 2.63 1.93 12.57
CA SER A 52 3.13 2.64 11.38
C SER A 52 2.02 2.92 10.39
N PHE A 53 1.98 4.15 9.86
CA PHE A 53 1.06 4.52 8.77
C PHE A 53 1.59 4.16 7.38
N LYS A 54 2.73 3.45 7.30
CA LYS A 54 3.28 2.96 6.03
C LYS A 54 2.69 1.59 5.73
N GLU A 55 2.14 1.44 4.54
CA GLU A 55 1.55 0.17 4.09
C GLU A 55 2.55 -0.98 4.11
N LYS A 56 3.83 -0.70 3.79
CA LYS A 56 4.88 -1.72 3.75
C LYS A 56 5.11 -2.36 5.11
N ASP A 57 5.00 -1.57 6.17
CA ASP A 57 5.31 -2.01 7.54
C ASP A 57 4.17 -2.87 8.10
N ASN A 58 2.94 -2.70 7.57
CA ASN A 58 1.76 -3.48 7.94
C ASN A 58 1.56 -4.77 7.12
N ARG A 59 2.50 -5.11 6.23
CA ARG A 59 2.44 -6.36 5.47
C ARG A 59 2.94 -7.51 6.30
N THR A 60 2.23 -8.61 6.19
CA THR A 60 2.67 -9.90 6.73
C THR A 60 3.93 -10.40 5.99
N PRO A 61 4.76 -11.25 6.62
CA PRO A 61 5.88 -11.90 5.96
C PRO A 61 5.48 -12.59 4.66
N GLU A 62 4.32 -13.27 4.67
CA GLU A 62 3.76 -14.00 3.53
C GLU A 62 3.42 -13.06 2.37
N GLU A 63 2.83 -11.89 2.65
CA GLU A 63 2.55 -10.88 1.62
C GLU A 63 3.83 -10.33 1.00
N ASN A 64 4.90 -10.14 1.79
CA ASN A 64 6.19 -9.71 1.29
C ASN A 64 6.84 -10.77 0.39
N GLU A 65 6.70 -12.05 0.76
CA GLU A 65 7.18 -13.17 -0.05
C GLU A 65 6.43 -13.26 -1.38
N ILE A 66 5.10 -13.14 -1.38
CA ILE A 66 4.29 -13.11 -2.61
C ILE A 66 4.74 -11.97 -3.53
N LEU A 67 5.02 -10.78 -2.98
CA LEU A 67 5.53 -9.66 -3.78
C LEU A 67 6.91 -9.93 -4.37
N LYS A 68 7.80 -10.58 -3.62
CA LYS A 68 9.13 -10.97 -4.11
C LYS A 68 9.01 -12.00 -5.24
N LEU A 69 8.24 -13.06 -5.03
CA LEU A 69 8.01 -14.12 -6.00
C LEU A 69 7.37 -13.60 -7.29
N ARG A 70 6.42 -12.66 -7.19
CA ARG A 70 5.83 -12.03 -8.39
C ARG A 70 6.85 -11.25 -9.22
N LYS A 71 7.75 -10.51 -8.57
CA LYS A 71 8.82 -9.78 -9.27
C LYS A 71 9.80 -10.73 -9.94
N GLU A 72 10.21 -11.78 -9.23
CA GLU A 72 11.11 -12.79 -9.75
C GLU A 72 10.48 -13.55 -10.93
N ASN A 73 9.21 -13.94 -10.82
CA ASN A 73 8.49 -14.60 -11.91
C ASN A 73 8.36 -13.69 -13.14
N GLN A 74 8.11 -12.39 -12.94
CA GLN A 74 8.07 -11.43 -14.04
C GLN A 74 9.42 -11.31 -14.73
N GLN A 75 10.51 -11.22 -13.95
CA GLN A 75 11.86 -11.17 -14.49
C GLN A 75 12.21 -12.44 -15.28
N LEU A 76 11.95 -13.62 -14.70
CA LEU A 76 12.17 -14.90 -15.37
C LEU A 76 11.36 -15.03 -16.66
N ARG A 77 10.11 -14.53 -16.70
CA ARG A 77 9.31 -14.51 -17.94
C ARG A 77 9.96 -13.63 -19.01
N MET A 78 10.44 -12.45 -18.65
CA MET A 78 11.13 -11.56 -19.57
C MET A 78 12.42 -12.19 -20.10
N GLU A 79 13.24 -12.79 -19.23
CA GLU A 79 14.45 -13.51 -19.63
C GLU A 79 14.14 -14.68 -20.57
N ASN A 80 13.09 -15.45 -20.26
CA ASN A 80 12.64 -16.55 -21.09
C ASN A 80 12.18 -16.06 -22.48
N ASP A 81 11.45 -14.94 -22.54
CA ASP A 81 11.01 -14.35 -23.80
C ASP A 81 12.21 -13.85 -24.62
N ILE A 82 13.22 -13.24 -24.01
CA ILE A 82 14.47 -12.83 -24.68
C ILE A 82 15.19 -14.06 -25.26
N LEU A 83 15.33 -15.13 -24.48
CA LEU A 83 15.96 -16.37 -24.93
C LEU A 83 15.19 -17.02 -26.09
N LYS A 84 13.86 -17.02 -26.05
CA LYS A 84 13.01 -17.47 -27.16
C LYS A 84 13.20 -16.62 -28.41
N GLN A 85 13.30 -15.30 -28.29
CA GLN A 85 13.59 -14.45 -29.43
C GLN A 85 14.99 -14.72 -30.00
N ALA A 86 16.00 -14.89 -29.14
CA ALA A 86 17.37 -15.20 -29.57
C ALA A 86 17.47 -16.53 -30.32
N THR A 87 16.80 -17.58 -29.82
CA THR A 87 16.76 -18.90 -30.49
C THR A 87 16.09 -18.83 -31.87
N LEU A 88 15.00 -18.07 -32.02
CA LEU A 88 14.36 -17.84 -33.31
C LEU A 88 15.27 -17.10 -34.32
N ILE A 89 16.11 -16.18 -33.84
CA ILE A 89 17.07 -15.46 -34.68
C ILE A 89 18.21 -16.39 -35.13
N ILE A 90 18.76 -17.19 -34.21
CA ILE A 90 19.88 -18.11 -34.49
C ILE A 90 19.45 -19.27 -35.39
N GLY A 91 18.27 -19.85 -35.16
CA GLY A 91 17.75 -20.99 -35.93
C GLY A 91 17.25 -20.64 -37.34
N ARG A 92 17.23 -19.36 -37.72
CA ARG A 92 16.92 -18.88 -39.08
C ARG A 92 18.15 -18.64 -39.95
N LYS A 93 19.34 -18.92 -39.43
CA LYS A 93 20.62 -18.85 -40.14
C LYS A 93 21.09 -20.26 -40.51
#